data_AF-A0A0C3BQ40-F1
#
_entry.id   AF-A0A0C3BQ40-F1
#
_cell.length_a   1.000
_cell.length_b   1.000
_cell.length_c   1.000
_cell.angle_alpha   90.00
_cell.angle_beta   90.00
_cell.angle_gamma   90.00
#
_symmetry.space_group_name_H-M   'P 1'
#
loop_
_entity.id
_entity.type
_entity.pdbx_description
1 polymer ?
#
loop_
_entity_poly.entity_id
_entity_poly.type
_entity_poly.pdbx_seq_one_letter_code
_entity_poly.pdbx_strand_id
1 'polypeptide(L)'
;MSISFVVPSTAETLVISSFFALLHVARIISHKILKVETIGFIAVGVIYGAPITNLLRLEWQETFTAIGYLGLILLVFEGALCTNIRLVVRNLGLSTVCAMTGVVFPIGLSMLLLVPAFKYTMIQAFAAGAALAATSLGTTVAVLKAGSTPPQSTWFSASITTILMSAATIDDVIGLVMASVMPTLGKSDSSTIGWTVGRPILASVGLAIVTLACAKIIRVAQPLNVWMGFLPERSRLRFMFLCIVICLTALTAAAAYAGTSIIFGSFAAGMVFSYVDTLDEEASHHDSDEVRQRPRGPNFQTVFQQKFGPVQEYLFAPLFFASIGFAIPFRDLWQGINVWRGITYAVLMMLGKLVVGMWIPIWSIFRPRRTAADEPVIREGDMTLREPEPAGSLKVSGPAGILLGSGMVARGEIGLLIVQLGYESGYGPIPYDLYIICIWALVINTIVGPILVTATLSQWRNTILKGPWGVPPSPSEERSSHIHELPNVSLT
;
A
#
# COMPACT_ATOMS: atom_id res chain seq x y z
N MET A 1 6.64 -41.63 -12.47
CA MET A 1 7.24 -42.12 -11.22
C MET A 1 6.32 -41.67 -10.09
N SER A 2 5.67 -42.58 -9.38
CA SER A 2 4.84 -42.23 -8.22
C SER A 2 5.75 -42.03 -7.00
N ILE A 3 5.48 -40.99 -6.22
CA ILE A 3 6.19 -40.74 -4.95
C ILE A 3 5.59 -41.67 -3.89
N SER A 4 6.40 -42.46 -3.20
CA SER A 4 5.95 -43.31 -2.10
C SER A 4 5.52 -42.44 -0.90
N PHE A 5 4.38 -42.74 -0.30
CA PHE A 5 3.93 -42.08 0.92
C PHE A 5 4.83 -42.49 2.09
N VAL A 6 5.77 -41.61 2.47
CA VAL A 6 6.65 -41.77 3.62
C VAL A 6 6.11 -40.92 4.76
N VAL A 7 5.84 -41.54 5.91
CA VAL A 7 5.38 -40.82 7.10
C VAL A 7 6.52 -39.93 7.61
N PRO A 8 6.29 -38.63 7.84
CA PRO A 8 7.32 -37.74 8.36
C PRO A 8 7.73 -38.18 9.78
N SER A 9 8.98 -37.90 10.15
CA SER A 9 9.45 -38.23 11.49
C SER A 9 8.71 -37.43 12.56
N THR A 10 8.63 -37.96 13.79
CA THR A 10 8.00 -37.25 14.92
C THR A 10 8.65 -35.88 15.15
N ALA A 11 9.97 -35.79 15.00
CA ALA A 11 10.71 -34.54 15.13
C ALA A 11 10.30 -33.52 14.05
N GLU A 12 10.23 -33.93 12.78
CA GLU A 12 9.77 -33.05 11.69
C GLU A 12 8.34 -32.57 11.91
N THR A 13 7.44 -33.46 12.31
CA THR A 13 6.04 -33.12 12.56
C THR A 13 5.91 -32.12 13.71
N LEU A 14 6.70 -32.28 14.78
CA LEU A 14 6.74 -31.34 15.90
C LEU A 14 7.33 -29.98 15.51
N VAL A 15 8.38 -29.95 14.68
CA VAL A 15 8.96 -28.70 14.18
C VAL A 15 7.95 -27.95 13.30
N ILE A 16 7.29 -28.63 12.36
CA ILE A 16 6.31 -27.99 11.47
C ILE A 16 5.08 -27.51 12.25
N SER A 17 4.53 -28.33 13.14
CA SER A 17 3.37 -27.94 13.96
C SER A 17 3.70 -26.78 14.91
N SER A 18 4.87 -26.80 15.55
CA SER A 18 5.34 -25.68 16.39
C SER A 18 5.58 -24.41 15.59
N PHE A 19 6.10 -24.51 14.36
CA PHE A 19 6.28 -23.37 13.46
C PHE A 19 4.95 -22.65 13.18
N PHE A 20 3.90 -23.38 12.77
CA PHE A 20 2.57 -22.78 12.55
C PHE A 20 1.93 -22.24 13.82
N ALA A 21 2.06 -22.94 14.95
CA ALA A 21 1.55 -22.46 16.24
C ALA A 21 2.24 -21.15 16.65
N LEU A 22 3.57 -21.08 16.51
CA LEU A 22 4.33 -19.89 16.87
C LEU A 22 4.11 -18.72 15.90
N LEU A 23 3.85 -18.95 14.61
CA LEU A 23 3.39 -17.88 13.71
C LEU A 23 2.13 -17.20 14.26
N HIS A 24 1.17 -17.98 14.74
CA HIS A 24 -0.06 -17.44 15.32
C HIS A 24 0.19 -16.71 16.64
N VAL A 25 1.01 -17.27 17.54
CA VAL A 25 1.36 -16.61 18.81
C VAL A 25 2.13 -15.31 18.56
N ALA A 26 3.12 -15.33 17.66
CA ALA A 26 3.92 -14.17 17.32
C ALA A 26 3.06 -13.06 16.71
N ARG A 27 2.05 -13.40 15.89
CA ARG A 27 1.05 -12.46 15.39
C ARG A 27 0.33 -11.73 16.52
N ILE A 28 -0.16 -12.46 17.52
CA ILE A 28 -0.89 -11.88 18.66
C ILE A 28 0.04 -10.94 19.46
N ILE A 29 1.27 -11.38 19.71
CA ILE A 29 2.26 -10.59 20.45
C ILE A 29 2.64 -9.32 19.69
N SER A 30 2.97 -9.43 18.40
CA SER A 30 3.38 -8.30 17.57
C SER A 30 2.24 -7.30 17.39
N HIS A 31 1.00 -7.77 17.20
CA HIS A 31 -0.19 -6.92 17.18
C HIS A 31 -0.38 -6.17 18.49
N LYS A 32 -0.21 -6.85 19.64
CA LYS A 32 -0.41 -6.24 20.96
C LYS A 32 0.63 -5.17 21.28
N ILE A 33 1.89 -5.41 20.95
CA ILE A 33 3.03 -4.55 21.31
C ILE A 33 3.23 -3.43 20.27
N LEU A 34 3.28 -3.79 18.98
CA LEU A 34 3.72 -2.88 17.91
C LEU A 34 2.57 -2.43 16.99
N LYS A 35 1.36 -2.97 17.15
CA LYS A 35 0.20 -2.74 16.24
C LYS A 35 0.48 -3.15 14.79
N VAL A 36 1.52 -3.96 14.57
CA VAL A 36 1.93 -4.45 13.25
C VAL A 36 2.18 -5.95 13.34
N GLU A 37 1.38 -6.72 12.60
CA GLU A 37 1.37 -8.18 12.66
C GLU A 37 2.56 -8.81 11.95
N THR A 38 2.96 -8.23 10.80
CA THR A 38 3.96 -8.77 9.87
C THR A 38 5.33 -9.01 10.50
N ILE A 39 5.73 -8.17 11.46
CA ILE A 39 6.99 -8.30 12.22
C ILE A 39 7.04 -9.64 12.97
N GLY A 40 5.91 -10.11 13.50
CA GLY A 40 5.84 -11.38 14.21
C GLY A 40 6.17 -12.57 13.31
N PHE A 41 5.65 -12.58 12.08
CA PHE A 41 5.93 -13.64 11.10
C PHE A 41 7.40 -13.64 10.67
N ILE A 42 7.97 -12.46 10.37
CA ILE A 42 9.39 -12.32 10.02
C ILE A 42 10.26 -12.84 11.16
N ALA A 43 9.96 -12.49 12.41
CA ALA A 43 10.73 -12.95 13.57
C ALA A 43 10.71 -14.48 13.72
N VAL A 44 9.55 -15.12 13.57
CA VAL A 44 9.45 -16.60 13.59
C VAL A 44 10.25 -17.21 12.45
N GLY A 45 10.18 -16.61 11.25
CA GLY A 45 11.00 -16.99 10.10
C GLY A 45 12.49 -16.97 10.40
N VAL A 46 13.00 -15.85 10.93
CA VAL A 46 14.40 -15.68 11.33
C VAL A 46 14.82 -16.72 12.38
N ILE A 47 13.96 -16.99 13.37
CA ILE A 47 14.24 -17.96 14.43
C ILE A 47 14.34 -19.37 13.85
N TYR A 48 13.34 -19.83 13.08
CA TYR A 48 13.25 -21.21 12.59
C TYR A 48 14.13 -21.49 11.37
N GLY A 49 14.43 -20.46 10.57
CA GLY A 49 15.24 -20.57 9.37
C GLY A 49 16.74 -20.80 9.65
N ALA A 50 17.49 -20.97 8.56
CA ALA A 50 18.93 -21.16 8.59
C ALA A 50 19.73 -20.07 9.37
N PRO A 51 19.35 -18.77 9.38
CA PRO A 51 20.17 -17.72 9.97
C PRO A 51 20.47 -17.88 11.48
N ILE A 52 19.52 -18.40 12.27
CA ILE A 52 19.69 -18.56 13.71
C ILE A 52 19.84 -20.03 14.09
N THR A 53 18.73 -20.78 14.05
CA THR A 53 18.65 -22.12 14.65
C THR A 53 18.67 -23.23 13.62
N ASN A 54 18.28 -22.94 12.38
CA ASN A 54 18.13 -23.91 11.30
C ASN A 54 17.24 -25.10 11.69
N LEU A 55 16.19 -24.86 12.48
CA LEU A 55 15.24 -25.90 12.92
C LEU A 55 14.44 -26.46 11.75
N LEU A 56 14.00 -25.57 10.84
CA LEU A 56 13.23 -25.95 9.67
C LEU A 56 14.17 -26.41 8.55
N ARG A 57 13.98 -27.61 8.01
CA ARG A 57 14.82 -28.11 6.89
C ARG A 57 14.69 -27.22 5.66
N LEU A 58 15.75 -27.20 4.84
CA LEU A 58 15.83 -26.39 3.63
C LEU A 58 14.65 -26.64 2.67
N GLU A 59 14.26 -27.90 2.47
CA GLU A 59 13.11 -28.28 1.62
C GLU A 59 11.81 -27.60 2.06
N TRP A 60 11.58 -27.45 3.37
CA TRP A 60 10.43 -26.75 3.91
C TRP A 60 10.56 -25.23 3.76
N GLN A 61 11.75 -24.67 3.95
CA GLN A 61 11.99 -23.25 3.72
C GLN A 61 11.71 -22.86 2.26
N GLU A 62 12.17 -23.66 1.29
CA GLU A 62 11.91 -23.47 -0.14
C GLU A 62 10.42 -23.64 -0.47
N THR A 63 9.78 -24.67 0.08
CA THR A 63 8.34 -24.92 -0.12
C THR A 63 7.50 -23.76 0.41
N PHE A 64 7.78 -23.29 1.62
CA PHE A 64 7.08 -22.16 2.22
C PHE A 64 7.35 -20.86 1.47
N THR A 65 8.53 -20.71 0.87
CA THR A 65 8.84 -19.56 0.00
C THR A 65 8.02 -19.58 -1.29
N ALA A 66 7.87 -20.75 -1.92
CA ALA A 66 7.02 -20.89 -3.10
C ALA A 66 5.54 -20.60 -2.78
N ILE A 67 5.02 -21.14 -1.67
CA ILE A 67 3.66 -20.89 -1.20
C ILE A 67 3.48 -19.41 -0.79
N GLY A 68 4.46 -18.84 -0.11
CA GLY A 68 4.49 -17.44 0.28
C GLY A 68 4.48 -16.49 -0.92
N TYR A 69 5.15 -16.85 -2.02
CA TYR A 69 5.10 -16.06 -3.24
C TYR A 69 3.69 -15.99 -3.85
N LEU A 70 2.87 -17.06 -3.74
CA LEU A 70 1.43 -16.99 -4.08
C LEU A 70 0.68 -16.05 -3.13
N GLY A 71 1.03 -16.07 -1.85
CA GLY A 71 0.51 -15.12 -0.86
C GLY A 71 0.78 -13.67 -1.22
N LEU A 72 1.99 -13.37 -1.68
CA LEU A 72 2.33 -12.04 -2.17
C LEU A 72 1.50 -11.61 -3.38
N ILE A 73 1.30 -12.51 -4.36
CA ILE A 73 0.45 -12.24 -5.53
C ILE A 73 -0.97 -11.88 -5.09
N LEU A 74 -1.54 -12.66 -4.15
CA LEU A 74 -2.87 -12.41 -3.61
C LEU A 74 -2.92 -11.14 -2.75
N LEU A 75 -1.85 -10.82 -2.01
CA LEU A 75 -1.75 -9.62 -1.18
C LEU A 75 -1.77 -8.35 -2.04
N VAL A 76 -0.98 -8.33 -3.12
CA VAL A 76 -0.94 -7.19 -4.04
C VAL A 76 -2.24 -7.05 -4.82
N PHE A 77 -2.83 -8.17 -5.25
CA PHE A 77 -4.17 -8.19 -5.84
C PHE A 77 -5.23 -7.61 -4.89
N GLU A 78 -5.25 -8.05 -3.63
CA GLU A 78 -6.18 -7.56 -2.61
C GLU A 78 -6.01 -6.05 -2.35
N GLY A 79 -4.77 -5.58 -2.26
CA GLY A 79 -4.46 -4.15 -2.10
C GLY A 79 -4.99 -3.31 -3.27
N ALA A 80 -4.80 -3.79 -4.51
CA ALA A 80 -5.35 -3.14 -5.70
C ALA A 80 -6.89 -3.18 -5.74
N LEU A 81 -7.50 -4.30 -5.34
CA LEU A 81 -8.96 -4.46 -5.28
C LEU A 81 -9.61 -3.52 -4.26
N CYS A 82 -8.93 -3.23 -3.15
CA CYS A 82 -9.40 -2.30 -2.12
C CYS A 82 -9.14 -0.83 -2.47
N THR A 83 -8.42 -0.55 -3.55
CA THR A 83 -8.07 0.83 -3.94
C THR A 83 -9.30 1.52 -4.54
N ASN A 84 -9.70 2.67 -4.01
CA ASN A 84 -10.79 3.45 -4.58
C ASN A 84 -10.28 4.31 -5.75
N ILE A 85 -10.54 3.87 -6.98
CA ILE A 85 -10.06 4.55 -8.19
C ILE A 85 -10.56 6.01 -8.30
N ARG A 86 -11.77 6.31 -7.84
CA ARG A 86 -12.34 7.67 -7.85
C ARG A 86 -11.49 8.61 -6.99
N LEU A 87 -11.00 8.09 -5.87
CA LEU A 87 -10.20 8.84 -4.92
C LEU A 87 -8.86 9.27 -5.51
N VAL A 88 -8.22 8.33 -6.22
CA VAL A 88 -6.96 8.53 -6.95
C VAL A 88 -7.14 9.57 -8.06
N VAL A 89 -8.20 9.45 -8.87
CA VAL A 89 -8.46 10.37 -9.99
C VAL A 89 -8.83 11.78 -9.51
N ARG A 90 -9.64 11.90 -8.45
CA ARG A 90 -10.09 13.21 -7.92
C ARG A 90 -8.94 14.05 -7.38
N ASN A 91 -7.91 13.42 -6.81
CA ASN A 91 -6.76 14.10 -6.21
C ASN A 91 -5.45 13.85 -6.96
N LEU A 92 -5.55 13.51 -8.26
CA LEU A 92 -4.42 13.04 -9.05
C LEU A 92 -3.25 14.03 -9.03
N GLY A 93 -3.51 15.33 -9.23
CA GLY A 93 -2.43 16.34 -9.28
C GLY A 93 -1.56 16.37 -8.02
N LEU A 94 -2.16 16.61 -6.85
CA LEU A 94 -1.42 16.67 -5.59
C LEU A 94 -0.83 15.30 -5.21
N SER A 95 -1.58 14.21 -5.42
CA SER A 95 -1.12 12.85 -5.07
C SER A 95 0.06 12.40 -5.95
N THR A 96 0.07 12.75 -7.23
CA THR A 96 1.19 12.46 -8.14
C THR A 96 2.43 13.24 -7.74
N VAL A 97 2.33 14.52 -7.40
CA VAL A 97 3.48 15.31 -6.93
C VAL A 97 4.04 14.73 -5.63
N CYS A 98 3.16 14.35 -4.70
CA CYS A 98 3.54 13.69 -3.46
C CYS A 98 4.26 12.36 -3.71
N ALA A 99 3.70 11.48 -4.57
CA ALA A 99 4.31 10.20 -4.93
C ALA A 99 5.65 10.38 -5.64
N MET A 100 5.74 11.27 -6.64
CA MET A 100 6.99 11.57 -7.33
C MET A 100 8.08 12.05 -6.37
N THR A 101 7.74 12.95 -5.44
CA THR A 101 8.68 13.39 -4.41
C THR A 101 9.06 12.23 -3.48
N GLY A 102 8.09 11.40 -3.10
CA GLY A 102 8.27 10.20 -2.29
C GLY A 102 9.16 9.14 -2.95
N VAL A 103 9.37 9.18 -4.26
CA VAL A 103 10.26 8.27 -4.98
C VAL A 103 11.61 8.93 -5.29
N VAL A 104 11.58 10.13 -5.90
CA VAL A 104 12.79 10.82 -6.37
C VAL A 104 13.68 11.23 -5.21
N PHE A 105 13.11 11.73 -4.11
CA PHE A 105 13.91 12.23 -3.00
C PHE A 105 14.68 11.12 -2.26
N PRO A 106 14.05 9.98 -1.89
CA PRO A 106 14.79 8.83 -1.36
C PRO A 106 15.87 8.30 -2.30
N ILE A 107 15.61 8.22 -3.61
CA ILE A 107 16.63 7.80 -4.60
C ILE A 107 17.79 8.79 -4.65
N GLY A 108 17.51 10.09 -4.73
CA GLY A 108 18.53 11.13 -4.77
C GLY A 108 19.39 11.18 -3.50
N LEU A 109 18.74 11.08 -2.33
CA LEU A 109 19.45 10.98 -1.05
C LEU A 109 20.29 9.70 -0.94
N SER A 110 19.78 8.58 -1.45
CA SER A 110 20.52 7.32 -1.52
C SER A 110 21.82 7.48 -2.31
N MET A 111 21.75 8.06 -3.50
CA MET A 111 22.93 8.36 -4.33
C MET A 111 23.88 9.31 -3.61
N LEU A 112 23.34 10.36 -2.98
CA LEU A 112 24.14 11.36 -2.26
C LEU A 112 24.91 10.77 -1.07
N LEU A 113 24.37 9.77 -0.38
CA LEU A 113 25.06 9.12 0.73
C LEU A 113 25.96 7.98 0.26
N LEU A 114 25.40 7.00 -0.47
CA LEU A 114 26.04 5.72 -0.72
C LEU A 114 27.25 5.84 -1.66
N VAL A 115 27.21 6.76 -2.63
CA VAL A 115 28.32 6.94 -3.58
C VAL A 115 29.54 7.57 -2.91
N PRO A 116 29.47 8.79 -2.32
CA PRO A 116 30.66 9.41 -1.75
C PRO A 116 31.05 8.82 -0.38
N ALA A 117 30.09 8.49 0.49
CA ALA A 117 30.41 8.10 1.87
C ALA A 117 30.78 6.61 1.97
N PHE A 118 30.02 5.73 1.31
CA PHE A 118 30.21 4.28 1.41
C PHE A 118 30.86 3.64 0.18
N LYS A 119 31.20 4.46 -0.84
CA LYS A 119 31.93 4.05 -2.06
C LYS A 119 31.20 3.01 -2.92
N TYR A 120 29.87 3.02 -2.90
CA TYR A 120 29.06 2.20 -3.81
C TYR A 120 28.95 2.84 -5.20
N THR A 121 28.63 2.04 -6.22
CA THR A 121 28.39 2.55 -7.58
C THR A 121 27.06 3.31 -7.68
N MET A 122 26.91 4.14 -8.70
CA MET A 122 25.65 4.88 -8.92
C MET A 122 24.45 3.93 -9.11
N ILE A 123 24.66 2.79 -9.79
CA ILE A 123 23.61 1.79 -10.02
C ILE A 123 23.24 1.08 -8.71
N GLN A 124 24.23 0.74 -7.88
CA GLN A 124 24.01 0.19 -6.53
C GLN A 124 23.20 1.15 -5.67
N ALA A 125 23.58 2.43 -5.66
CA ALA A 125 22.90 3.44 -4.86
C ALA A 125 21.48 3.75 -5.37
N PHE A 126 21.30 3.78 -6.69
CA PHE A 126 19.97 3.86 -7.34
C PHE A 126 19.09 2.70 -6.91
N ALA A 127 19.59 1.47 -7.03
CA ALA A 127 18.86 0.26 -6.69
C ALA A 127 18.44 0.26 -5.21
N ALA A 128 19.36 0.53 -4.30
CA ALA A 128 19.05 0.65 -2.88
C ALA A 128 18.02 1.75 -2.59
N GLY A 129 18.15 2.91 -3.24
CA GLY A 129 17.22 4.02 -3.08
C GLY A 129 15.83 3.73 -3.62
N ALA A 130 15.73 3.03 -4.76
CA ALA A 130 14.48 2.64 -5.39
C ALA A 130 13.75 1.59 -4.54
N ALA A 131 14.48 0.65 -3.94
CA ALA A 131 13.92 -0.34 -3.04
C ALA A 131 13.37 0.31 -1.76
N LEU A 132 14.11 1.25 -1.18
CA LEU A 132 13.66 2.10 -0.09
C LEU A 132 12.87 3.33 -0.57
N ALA A 133 12.30 3.32 -1.77
CA ALA A 133 11.31 4.30 -2.19
C ALA A 133 9.88 3.75 -2.01
N ALA A 134 9.69 2.43 -2.09
CA ALA A 134 8.39 1.79 -1.91
C ALA A 134 7.81 1.98 -0.49
N THR A 135 6.53 2.37 -0.42
CA THR A 135 5.81 2.69 0.83
C THR A 135 4.92 1.51 1.22
N SER A 136 4.56 1.34 2.50
CA SER A 136 3.54 0.34 2.92
C SER A 136 2.26 1.00 3.37
N LEU A 137 1.24 0.97 2.51
CA LEU A 137 -0.08 1.49 2.86
C LEU A 137 -0.72 0.70 4.04
N GLY A 138 -0.47 -0.61 4.13
CA GLY A 138 -1.08 -1.49 5.13
C GLY A 138 -0.80 -1.11 6.59
N THR A 139 0.45 -0.74 6.90
CA THR A 139 0.86 -0.37 8.27
C THR A 139 0.28 0.96 8.71
N THR A 140 0.31 1.98 7.85
CA THR A 140 -0.26 3.30 8.13
C THR A 140 -1.78 3.26 8.30
N VAL A 141 -2.47 2.47 7.47
CA VAL A 141 -3.92 2.24 7.59
C VAL A 141 -4.28 1.51 8.87
N ALA A 142 -3.49 0.52 9.29
CA ALA A 142 -3.71 -0.19 10.55
C ALA A 142 -3.63 0.76 11.76
N VAL A 143 -2.68 1.70 11.75
CA VAL A 143 -2.57 2.73 12.80
C VAL A 143 -3.74 3.70 12.80
N LEU A 144 -4.17 4.17 11.62
CA LEU A 144 -5.36 5.01 11.50
C LEU A 144 -6.61 4.30 12.04
N LYS A 145 -6.74 2.99 11.79
CA LYS A 145 -7.82 2.15 12.35
C LYS A 145 -7.70 2.00 13.88
N ALA A 146 -6.49 1.75 14.39
CA ALA A 146 -6.25 1.46 15.81
C ALA A 146 -6.33 2.70 16.73
N GLY A 147 -6.00 3.89 16.23
CA GLY A 147 -6.04 5.15 17.00
C GLY A 147 -7.42 5.81 17.14
N SER A 148 -8.50 5.16 16.71
CA SER A 148 -9.79 5.80 16.43
C SER A 148 -10.77 5.85 17.60
N THR A 149 -10.84 7.00 18.25
CA THR A 149 -12.09 7.64 18.73
C THR A 149 -12.04 9.08 18.19
N PRO A 150 -12.80 9.49 17.16
CA PRO A 150 -14.16 9.08 16.70
C PRO A 150 -14.20 7.92 15.66
N PRO A 151 -15.39 7.49 15.14
CA PRO A 151 -15.58 6.27 14.34
C PRO A 151 -14.70 6.17 13.10
N GLN A 152 -14.31 4.94 12.75
CA GLN A 152 -13.46 4.56 11.62
C GLN A 152 -13.81 5.26 10.30
N SER A 153 -15.09 5.47 10.01
CA SER A 153 -15.57 6.15 8.80
C SER A 153 -15.05 7.59 8.65
N THR A 154 -14.85 8.29 9.76
CA THR A 154 -14.49 9.72 9.79
C THR A 154 -13.10 9.96 9.19
N TRP A 155 -12.12 9.12 9.51
CA TRP A 155 -10.73 9.31 9.07
C TRP A 155 -10.52 8.97 7.59
N PHE A 156 -11.18 7.93 7.08
CA PHE A 156 -11.08 7.57 5.67
C PHE A 156 -11.79 8.58 4.76
N SER A 157 -12.76 9.33 5.29
CA SER A 157 -13.39 10.45 4.60
C SER A 157 -12.54 11.73 4.59
N ALA A 158 -11.51 11.83 5.43
CA ALA A 158 -10.66 13.02 5.48
C ALA A 158 -9.86 13.18 4.17
N SER A 159 -9.78 14.43 3.71
CA SER A 159 -9.08 14.77 2.46
C SER A 159 -7.59 14.40 2.52
N ILE A 160 -6.97 14.53 3.70
CA ILE A 160 -5.56 14.15 3.90
C ILE A 160 -5.33 12.65 3.79
N THR A 161 -6.18 11.82 4.40
CA THR A 161 -6.12 10.36 4.31
C THR A 161 -6.32 9.92 2.87
N THR A 162 -7.24 10.57 2.18
CA THR A 162 -7.51 10.39 0.76
C THR A 162 -6.28 10.63 -0.13
N ILE A 163 -5.55 11.73 0.10
CA ILE A 163 -4.30 12.04 -0.62
C ILE A 163 -3.20 11.04 -0.26
N LEU A 164 -3.04 10.73 1.03
CA LEU A 164 -2.08 9.74 1.51
C LEU A 164 -2.29 8.36 0.85
N MET A 165 -3.52 7.87 0.83
CA MET A 165 -3.86 6.58 0.20
C MET A 165 -3.58 6.61 -1.30
N SER A 166 -3.96 7.70 -1.99
CA SER A 166 -3.70 7.85 -3.42
C SER A 166 -2.20 7.91 -3.74
N ALA A 167 -1.43 8.71 -2.98
CA ALA A 167 0.02 8.81 -3.16
C ALA A 167 0.72 7.47 -2.88
N ALA A 168 0.32 6.76 -1.82
CA ALA A 168 0.87 5.44 -1.50
C ALA A 168 0.53 4.39 -2.57
N THR A 169 -0.68 4.39 -3.14
CA THR A 169 -1.00 3.49 -4.27
C THR A 169 -0.17 3.77 -5.53
N ILE A 170 0.15 5.03 -5.81
CA ILE A 170 1.04 5.41 -6.93
C ILE A 170 2.47 4.97 -6.63
N ASP A 171 2.96 5.15 -5.40
CA ASP A 171 4.27 4.68 -4.95
C ASP A 171 4.39 3.15 -5.11
N ASP A 172 3.35 2.38 -4.77
CA ASP A 172 3.33 0.92 -4.92
C ASP A 172 3.43 0.52 -6.40
N VAL A 173 2.68 1.19 -7.28
CA VAL A 173 2.79 0.99 -8.74
C VAL A 173 4.21 1.24 -9.23
N ILE A 174 4.81 2.36 -8.83
CA ILE A 174 6.18 2.70 -9.21
C ILE A 174 7.15 1.66 -8.64
N GLY A 175 6.98 1.24 -7.39
CA GLY A 175 7.78 0.19 -6.75
C GLY A 175 7.72 -1.13 -7.50
N LEU A 176 6.53 -1.56 -7.94
CA LEU A 176 6.35 -2.78 -8.73
C LEU A 176 7.01 -2.68 -10.11
N VAL A 177 6.98 -1.50 -10.74
CA VAL A 177 7.74 -1.25 -11.98
C VAL A 177 9.24 -1.33 -11.70
N MET A 178 9.73 -0.72 -10.61
CA MET A 178 11.15 -0.80 -10.21
C MET A 178 11.59 -2.23 -9.91
N ALA A 179 10.72 -3.06 -9.33
CA ALA A 179 10.98 -4.48 -9.10
C ALA A 179 11.29 -5.23 -10.41
N SER A 180 10.64 -4.85 -11.52
CA SER A 180 10.89 -5.46 -12.85
C SER A 180 12.19 -4.99 -13.51
N VAL A 181 12.65 -3.78 -13.17
CA VAL A 181 13.91 -3.19 -13.67
C VAL A 181 15.12 -3.72 -12.90
N MET A 182 14.93 -4.08 -11.62
CA MET A 182 16.03 -4.45 -10.74
C MET A 182 16.93 -5.59 -11.26
N PRO A 183 16.39 -6.72 -11.78
CA PRO A 183 17.22 -7.83 -12.26
C PRO A 183 17.97 -7.53 -13.57
N THR A 184 17.56 -6.50 -14.33
CA THR A 184 18.18 -6.15 -15.63
C THR A 184 19.32 -5.14 -15.47
N LEU A 185 19.30 -4.34 -14.39
CA LEU A 185 20.31 -3.31 -14.14
C LEU A 185 21.72 -3.87 -13.95
N GLY A 186 21.87 -5.03 -13.30
CA GLY A 186 23.21 -5.59 -13.08
C GLY A 186 23.73 -6.49 -14.21
N LYS A 187 22.95 -6.68 -15.28
CA LYS A 187 23.34 -7.46 -16.49
C LYS A 187 23.78 -6.60 -17.68
N SER A 188 23.62 -5.28 -17.62
CA SER A 188 23.68 -4.45 -18.82
C SER A 188 25.10 -3.95 -19.13
N ASP A 189 25.63 -4.32 -20.30
CA ASP A 189 26.75 -3.62 -20.93
C ASP A 189 26.31 -2.20 -21.34
N SER A 190 27.24 -1.24 -21.28
CA SER A 190 26.93 0.20 -21.39
C SER A 190 26.24 0.64 -22.69
N SER A 191 26.25 -0.17 -23.75
CA SER A 191 25.66 0.13 -25.05
C SER A 191 24.17 -0.22 -25.19
N THR A 192 23.58 -1.01 -24.28
CA THR A 192 22.18 -1.50 -24.38
C THR A 192 21.28 -1.14 -23.19
N ILE A 193 21.79 -0.38 -22.21
CA ILE A 193 21.07 0.02 -20.98
C ILE A 193 19.67 0.61 -21.28
N GLY A 194 19.57 1.43 -22.33
CA GLY A 194 18.30 2.09 -22.68
C GLY A 194 17.17 1.11 -23.00
N TRP A 195 17.45 0.03 -23.72
CA TRP A 195 16.44 -0.98 -24.05
C TRP A 195 16.23 -1.98 -22.91
N THR A 196 17.27 -2.34 -22.16
CA THR A 196 17.16 -3.28 -21.03
C THR A 196 16.35 -2.72 -19.85
N VAL A 197 16.41 -1.40 -19.63
CA VAL A 197 15.57 -0.67 -18.67
C VAL A 197 14.24 -0.25 -19.30
N GLY A 198 14.25 0.18 -20.56
CA GLY A 198 13.06 0.65 -21.26
C GLY A 198 12.01 -0.44 -21.48
N ARG A 199 12.43 -1.69 -21.72
CA ARG A 199 11.50 -2.80 -21.97
C ARG A 199 10.56 -3.10 -20.79
N PRO A 200 11.03 -3.32 -19.54
CA PRO A 200 10.13 -3.54 -18.41
C PRO A 200 9.18 -2.37 -18.14
N ILE A 201 9.65 -1.13 -18.32
CA ILE A 201 8.83 0.08 -18.17
C ILE A 201 7.73 0.12 -19.25
N LEU A 202 8.11 -0.08 -20.52
CA LEU A 202 7.16 -0.10 -21.64
C LEU A 202 6.15 -1.23 -21.51
N ALA A 203 6.58 -2.42 -21.08
CA ALA A 203 5.71 -3.55 -20.80
C ALA A 203 4.71 -3.23 -19.68
N SER A 204 5.15 -2.54 -18.62
CA SER A 204 4.28 -2.13 -17.51
C SER A 204 3.26 -1.07 -17.94
N VAL A 205 3.67 -0.08 -18.73
CA VAL A 205 2.77 0.93 -19.32
C VAL A 205 1.78 0.26 -20.27
N GLY A 206 2.24 -0.63 -21.15
CA GLY A 206 1.41 -1.38 -22.07
C GLY A 206 0.36 -2.22 -21.33
N LEU A 207 0.76 -2.93 -20.27
CA LEU A 207 -0.16 -3.71 -19.45
C LEU A 207 -1.18 -2.79 -18.74
N ALA A 208 -0.76 -1.63 -18.22
CA ALA A 208 -1.69 -0.66 -17.63
C ALA A 208 -2.73 -0.15 -18.65
N ILE A 209 -2.33 0.11 -19.90
CA ILE A 209 -3.26 0.48 -20.97
C ILE A 209 -4.24 -0.67 -21.27
N VAL A 210 -3.75 -1.91 -21.35
CA VAL A 210 -4.58 -3.10 -21.53
C VAL A 210 -5.58 -3.24 -20.38
N THR A 211 -5.16 -3.03 -19.14
CA THR A 211 -6.04 -3.02 -17.96
C THR A 211 -7.18 -2.01 -18.11
N LEU A 212 -6.88 -0.76 -18.51
CA LEU A 212 -7.90 0.27 -18.76
C LEU A 212 -8.84 -0.11 -19.92
N ALA A 213 -8.30 -0.70 -20.99
CA ALA A 213 -9.10 -1.19 -22.11
C ALA A 213 -10.04 -2.33 -21.69
N CYS A 214 -9.53 -3.33 -20.96
CA CYS A 214 -10.32 -4.42 -20.40
C CYS A 214 -11.44 -3.89 -19.49
N ALA A 215 -11.12 -2.96 -18.59
CA ALA A 215 -12.07 -2.33 -17.70
C ALA A 215 -13.17 -1.57 -18.47
N LYS A 216 -12.81 -0.86 -19.55
CA LYS A 216 -13.77 -0.18 -20.43
C LYS A 216 -14.62 -1.15 -21.25
N ILE A 217 -14.06 -2.24 -21.75
CA ILE A 217 -14.80 -3.28 -22.49
C ILE A 217 -15.83 -3.94 -21.57
N ILE A 218 -15.44 -4.30 -20.34
CA ILE A 218 -16.35 -4.85 -19.34
C ILE A 218 -17.52 -3.88 -19.07
N ARG A 219 -17.23 -2.58 -18.95
CA ARG A 219 -18.26 -1.54 -18.80
C ARG A 219 -19.21 -1.46 -20.00
N VAL A 220 -18.67 -1.36 -21.21
CA VAL A 220 -19.47 -1.08 -22.43
C VAL A 220 -20.29 -2.29 -22.85
N ALA A 221 -19.71 -3.49 -22.80
CA ALA A 221 -20.39 -4.69 -23.24
C ALA A 221 -21.36 -5.26 -22.20
N GLN A 222 -21.30 -4.78 -20.95
CA GLN A 222 -22.01 -5.31 -19.77
C GLN A 222 -22.12 -6.85 -19.74
N PRO A 223 -21.11 -7.62 -20.20
CA PRO A 223 -21.31 -9.04 -20.44
C PRO A 223 -21.48 -9.77 -19.11
N LEU A 224 -20.79 -9.30 -18.08
CA LEU A 224 -20.92 -9.76 -16.71
C LEU A 224 -22.35 -9.59 -16.19
N ASN A 225 -22.97 -8.41 -16.35
CA ASN A 225 -24.31 -8.15 -15.84
C ASN A 225 -25.39 -8.96 -16.59
N VAL A 226 -25.24 -9.11 -17.91
CA VAL A 226 -26.13 -9.96 -18.72
C VAL A 226 -26.03 -11.42 -18.28
N TRP A 227 -24.81 -11.97 -18.19
CA TRP A 227 -24.59 -13.36 -17.81
C TRP A 227 -24.97 -13.64 -16.34
N MET A 228 -24.71 -12.70 -15.43
CA MET A 228 -25.15 -12.80 -14.04
C MET A 228 -26.68 -12.74 -13.92
N GLY A 229 -27.36 -12.02 -14.81
CA GLY A 229 -28.83 -11.98 -14.88
C GLY A 229 -29.46 -13.36 -15.10
N PHE A 230 -28.82 -14.21 -15.91
CA PHE A 230 -29.29 -15.57 -16.20
C PHE A 230 -28.91 -16.61 -15.14
N LEU A 231 -28.00 -16.28 -14.22
CA LEU A 231 -27.51 -17.21 -13.20
C LEU A 231 -28.33 -17.13 -11.90
N PRO A 232 -28.72 -18.27 -11.30
CA PRO A 232 -29.24 -18.31 -9.93
C PRO A 232 -28.25 -17.66 -8.94
N GLU A 233 -28.74 -17.03 -7.87
CA GLU A 233 -27.91 -16.28 -6.92
C GLU A 233 -26.72 -17.08 -6.36
N ARG A 234 -26.92 -18.37 -6.05
CA ARG A 234 -25.84 -19.27 -5.58
C ARG A 234 -24.72 -19.48 -6.61
N SER A 235 -25.04 -19.38 -7.90
CA SER A 235 -24.07 -19.54 -8.99
C SER A 235 -23.36 -18.23 -9.33
N ARG A 236 -23.94 -17.07 -9.01
CA ARG A 236 -23.30 -15.75 -9.21
C ARG A 236 -21.99 -15.64 -8.44
N LEU A 237 -21.98 -16.00 -7.14
CA LEU A 237 -20.76 -15.99 -6.32
C LEU A 237 -19.64 -16.87 -6.89
N ARG A 238 -19.99 -18.07 -7.39
CA ARG A 238 -19.03 -18.99 -7.99
C ARG A 238 -18.51 -18.47 -9.33
N PHE A 239 -19.36 -17.84 -10.12
CA PHE A 239 -18.99 -17.22 -11.37
C PHE A 239 -18.04 -16.02 -11.16
N MET A 240 -18.37 -15.12 -10.22
CA MET A 240 -17.49 -14.00 -9.86
C MET A 240 -16.12 -14.47 -9.37
N PHE A 241 -16.09 -15.51 -8.54
CA PHE A 241 -14.85 -16.14 -8.11
C PHE A 241 -14.04 -16.71 -9.29
N LEU A 242 -14.71 -17.39 -10.22
CA LEU A 242 -14.07 -17.90 -11.44
C LEU A 242 -13.50 -16.75 -12.29
N CYS A 243 -14.23 -15.64 -12.44
CA CYS A 243 -13.75 -14.45 -13.14
C CYS A 243 -12.48 -13.88 -12.47
N ILE A 244 -12.44 -13.80 -11.14
CA ILE A 244 -11.24 -13.38 -10.39
C ILE A 244 -10.06 -14.28 -10.74
N VAL A 245 -10.23 -15.60 -10.63
CA VAL A 245 -9.14 -16.57 -10.87
C VAL A 245 -8.65 -16.50 -12.32
N ILE A 246 -9.55 -16.46 -13.30
CA ILE A 246 -9.19 -16.39 -14.72
C ILE A 246 -8.47 -15.07 -15.02
N CYS A 247 -9.01 -13.94 -14.58
CA CYS A 247 -8.42 -12.62 -14.83
C CYS A 247 -7.04 -12.48 -14.17
N LEU A 248 -6.93 -12.90 -12.91
CA LEU A 248 -5.66 -12.91 -12.17
C LEU A 248 -4.61 -13.76 -12.89
N THR A 249 -4.96 -14.98 -13.29
CA THR A 249 -4.05 -15.88 -14.02
C THR A 249 -3.66 -15.32 -15.38
N ALA A 250 -4.63 -14.76 -16.13
CA ALA A 250 -4.38 -14.20 -17.46
C ALA A 250 -3.45 -12.98 -17.41
N LEU A 251 -3.69 -12.03 -16.50
CA LEU A 251 -2.88 -10.81 -16.41
C LEU A 251 -1.51 -11.06 -15.77
N THR A 252 -1.39 -11.99 -14.82
CA THR A 252 -0.08 -12.40 -14.28
C THR A 252 0.76 -13.14 -15.33
N ALA A 253 0.14 -14.02 -16.14
CA ALA A 253 0.82 -14.65 -17.27
C ALA A 253 1.22 -13.64 -18.34
N ALA A 254 0.31 -12.72 -18.72
CA ALA A 254 0.60 -11.66 -19.68
C ALA A 254 1.76 -10.77 -19.21
N ALA A 255 1.79 -10.42 -17.92
CA ALA A 255 2.88 -9.69 -17.29
C ALA A 255 4.23 -10.42 -17.42
N ALA A 256 4.25 -11.72 -17.08
CA ALA A 256 5.45 -12.56 -17.18
C ALA A 256 6.00 -12.62 -18.62
N TYR A 257 5.14 -12.86 -19.61
CA TYR A 257 5.54 -12.94 -21.02
C TYR A 257 5.91 -11.58 -21.63
N ALA A 258 5.26 -10.49 -21.20
CA ALA A 258 5.60 -9.14 -21.64
C ALA A 258 6.98 -8.67 -21.13
N GLY A 259 7.48 -9.29 -20.05
CA GLY A 259 8.75 -8.91 -19.41
C GLY A 259 8.59 -7.83 -18.34
N THR A 260 7.40 -7.75 -17.71
CA THR A 260 7.19 -7.03 -16.46
C THR A 260 7.04 -8.04 -15.31
N SER A 261 6.89 -7.56 -14.08
CA SER A 261 6.76 -8.41 -12.89
C SER A 261 5.39 -9.10 -12.86
N ILE A 262 5.37 -10.39 -12.52
CA ILE A 262 4.14 -11.14 -12.19
C ILE A 262 3.30 -10.39 -11.15
N ILE A 263 3.97 -9.75 -10.20
CA ILE A 263 3.34 -8.99 -9.12
C ILE A 263 2.62 -7.77 -9.69
N PHE A 264 3.18 -7.09 -10.70
CA PHE A 264 2.51 -6.00 -11.40
C PHE A 264 1.26 -6.48 -12.16
N GLY A 265 1.31 -7.67 -12.76
CA GLY A 265 0.13 -8.31 -13.36
C GLY A 265 -1.00 -8.59 -12.37
N SER A 266 -0.64 -8.98 -11.14
CA SER A 266 -1.62 -9.18 -10.06
C SER A 266 -2.27 -7.87 -9.59
N PHE A 267 -1.47 -6.80 -9.49
CA PHE A 267 -1.96 -5.44 -9.21
C PHE A 267 -2.94 -4.98 -10.30
N ALA A 268 -2.55 -5.14 -11.57
CA ALA A 268 -3.38 -4.82 -12.72
C ALA A 268 -4.74 -5.55 -12.68
N ALA A 269 -4.76 -6.83 -12.31
CA ALA A 269 -6.00 -7.59 -12.18
C ALA A 269 -6.91 -7.05 -11.06
N GLY A 270 -6.36 -6.68 -9.91
CA GLY A 270 -7.14 -6.08 -8.83
C GLY A 270 -7.73 -4.72 -9.23
N MET A 271 -6.98 -3.91 -9.98
CA MET A 271 -7.46 -2.63 -10.50
C MET A 271 -8.63 -2.77 -11.50
N VAL A 272 -8.66 -3.83 -12.32
CA VAL A 272 -9.81 -4.11 -13.20
C VAL A 272 -11.09 -4.26 -12.36
N PHE A 273 -11.05 -5.11 -11.34
CA PHE A 273 -12.24 -5.40 -10.53
C PHE A 273 -12.61 -4.24 -9.60
N SER A 274 -11.63 -3.52 -9.03
CA SER A 274 -11.89 -2.28 -8.30
C SER A 274 -12.67 -1.29 -9.17
N TYR A 275 -12.23 -1.08 -10.42
CA TYR A 275 -12.94 -0.20 -11.34
C TYR A 275 -14.36 -0.69 -11.63
N VAL A 276 -14.54 -1.99 -11.90
CA VAL A 276 -15.88 -2.57 -12.13
C VAL A 276 -16.81 -2.38 -10.93
N ASP A 277 -16.34 -2.69 -9.71
CA ASP A 277 -17.12 -2.50 -8.47
C ASP A 277 -17.54 -1.03 -8.29
N THR A 278 -16.63 -0.07 -8.54
CA THR A 278 -16.98 1.36 -8.42
C THR A 278 -18.03 1.84 -9.42
N LEU A 279 -18.13 1.19 -10.59
CA LEU A 279 -19.12 1.54 -11.60
C LEU A 279 -20.49 0.96 -11.30
N ASP A 280 -20.55 -0.27 -10.79
CA ASP A 280 -21.82 -0.87 -10.35
C ASP A 280 -22.43 -0.05 -9.19
N GLU A 281 -21.59 0.49 -8.30
CA GLU A 281 -22.04 1.45 -7.28
C GLU A 281 -22.66 2.72 -7.92
N GLU A 282 -22.05 3.31 -8.95
CA GLU A 282 -22.60 4.48 -9.65
C GLU A 282 -23.93 4.23 -10.35
N ALA A 283 -24.03 3.10 -11.07
CA ALA A 283 -25.26 2.73 -11.76
C ALA A 283 -26.43 2.57 -10.77
N SER A 284 -26.15 1.98 -9.60
CA SER A 284 -27.15 1.80 -8.53
C SER A 284 -27.61 3.10 -7.88
N HIS A 285 -26.84 4.19 -8.00
CA HIS A 285 -27.19 5.51 -7.44
C HIS A 285 -28.02 6.38 -8.39
N HIS A 286 -28.05 6.08 -9.70
CA HIS A 286 -28.82 6.83 -10.68
C HIS A 286 -30.25 6.31 -10.88
N ASP A 287 -30.52 5.05 -10.56
CA ASP A 287 -31.89 4.53 -10.49
C ASP A 287 -32.56 4.99 -9.18
N SER A 288 -33.67 5.72 -9.35
CA SER A 288 -34.48 6.48 -8.38
C SER A 288 -34.84 5.77 -7.04
N ASP A 289 -35.31 6.59 -6.09
CA ASP A 289 -35.64 6.33 -4.67
C ASP A 289 -36.39 5.01 -4.29
N GLU A 290 -36.86 4.22 -5.24
CA GLU A 290 -37.48 2.90 -5.00
C GLU A 290 -36.47 1.74 -4.87
N VAL A 291 -35.24 1.86 -5.41
CA VAL A 291 -34.24 0.76 -5.40
C VAL A 291 -33.45 0.65 -4.09
N ARG A 292 -33.57 1.63 -3.19
CA ARG A 292 -32.87 1.65 -1.87
C ARG A 292 -33.19 0.46 -0.95
N GLN A 293 -34.22 -0.33 -1.25
CA GLN A 293 -34.64 -1.48 -0.43
C GLN A 293 -34.14 -2.84 -0.91
N ARG A 294 -33.51 -2.96 -2.09
CA ARG A 294 -32.92 -4.24 -2.51
C ARG A 294 -31.57 -4.44 -1.83
N PRO A 295 -31.30 -5.61 -1.20
CA PRO A 295 -29.97 -5.90 -0.69
C PRO A 295 -28.97 -5.81 -1.84
N ARG A 296 -27.94 -4.97 -1.67
CA ARG A 296 -26.86 -4.82 -2.65
C ARG A 296 -26.28 -6.19 -2.99
N GLY A 297 -26.12 -6.46 -4.28
CA GLY A 297 -25.44 -7.67 -4.74
C GLY A 297 -24.01 -7.74 -4.17
N PRO A 298 -23.40 -8.94 -4.15
CA PRO A 298 -22.01 -9.09 -3.71
C PRO A 298 -21.06 -8.39 -4.71
N ASN A 299 -20.13 -7.58 -4.19
CA ASN A 299 -19.04 -6.97 -4.96
C ASN A 299 -17.87 -7.95 -5.11
N PHE A 300 -16.97 -7.73 -6.08
CA PHE A 300 -15.78 -8.57 -6.23
C PHE A 300 -14.89 -8.55 -4.99
N GLN A 301 -14.79 -7.40 -4.33
CA GLN A 301 -14.11 -7.27 -3.04
C GLN A 301 -14.66 -8.24 -1.98
N THR A 302 -15.99 -8.34 -1.84
CA THR A 302 -16.60 -9.20 -0.81
C THR A 302 -16.47 -10.68 -1.17
N VAL A 303 -16.57 -11.03 -2.46
CA VAL A 303 -16.34 -12.41 -2.94
C VAL A 303 -14.91 -12.85 -2.65
N PHE A 304 -13.92 -11.99 -2.93
CA PHE A 304 -12.52 -12.29 -2.63
C PHE A 304 -12.30 -12.48 -1.12
N GLN A 305 -12.78 -11.56 -0.29
CA GLN A 305 -12.64 -11.65 1.16
C GLN A 305 -13.31 -12.90 1.75
N GLN A 306 -14.47 -13.31 1.23
CA GLN A 306 -15.14 -14.52 1.70
C GLN A 306 -14.44 -15.82 1.29
N LYS A 307 -13.77 -15.86 0.12
CA LYS A 307 -13.19 -17.09 -0.44
C LYS A 307 -11.69 -17.22 -0.18
N PHE A 308 -10.93 -16.17 -0.43
CA PHE A 308 -9.48 -16.15 -0.24
C PHE A 308 -9.07 -15.54 1.11
N GLY A 309 -9.85 -14.59 1.65
CA GLY A 309 -9.48 -13.85 2.86
C GLY A 309 -8.95 -14.71 4.02
N PRO A 310 -9.67 -15.74 4.50
CA PRO A 310 -9.18 -16.59 5.59
C PRO A 310 -7.88 -17.32 5.25
N VAL A 311 -7.74 -17.87 4.05
CA VAL A 311 -6.52 -18.61 3.66
C VAL A 311 -5.35 -17.63 3.49
N GLN A 312 -5.62 -16.45 2.93
CA GLN A 312 -4.64 -15.39 2.76
C GLN A 312 -4.11 -14.92 4.12
N GLU A 313 -5.01 -14.64 5.06
CA GLU A 313 -4.68 -14.09 6.37
C GLU A 313 -3.96 -15.09 7.29
N TYR A 314 -4.38 -16.36 7.28
CA TYR A 314 -3.87 -17.36 8.25
C TYR A 314 -2.79 -18.29 7.68
N LEU A 315 -2.63 -18.39 6.36
CA LEU A 315 -1.67 -19.30 5.74
C LEU A 315 -0.71 -18.57 4.80
N PHE A 316 -1.21 -17.95 3.73
CA PHE A 316 -0.32 -17.46 2.67
C PHE A 316 0.51 -16.24 3.07
N ALA A 317 -0.11 -15.21 3.66
CA ALA A 317 0.62 -14.02 4.11
C ALA A 317 1.62 -14.35 5.25
N PRO A 318 1.25 -15.12 6.29
CA PRO A 318 2.22 -15.55 7.30
C PRO A 318 3.42 -16.29 6.74
N LEU A 319 3.21 -17.22 5.80
CA LEU A 319 4.29 -17.96 5.14
C LEU A 319 5.17 -17.03 4.29
N PHE A 320 4.58 -16.11 3.54
CA PHE A 320 5.33 -15.09 2.79
C PHE A 320 6.27 -14.28 3.69
N PHE A 321 5.75 -13.72 4.78
CA PHE A 321 6.55 -12.92 5.70
C PHE A 321 7.58 -13.75 6.46
N ALA A 322 7.26 -15.00 6.81
CA ALA A 322 8.23 -15.92 7.41
C ALA A 322 9.36 -16.29 6.43
N SER A 323 9.03 -16.44 5.14
CA SER A 323 10.02 -16.68 4.08
C SER A 323 11.01 -15.54 3.89
N ILE A 324 10.56 -14.29 4.04
CA ILE A 324 11.49 -13.15 4.14
C ILE A 324 12.44 -13.35 5.34
N GLY A 325 11.91 -13.80 6.48
CA GLY A 325 12.71 -14.09 7.67
C GLY A 325 13.78 -15.17 7.45
N PHE A 326 13.50 -16.21 6.64
CA PHE A 326 14.50 -17.23 6.29
C PHE A 326 15.70 -16.65 5.54
N ALA A 327 15.48 -15.61 4.74
CA ALA A 327 16.49 -14.99 3.89
C ALA A 327 17.35 -13.94 4.60
N ILE A 328 16.94 -13.42 5.76
CA ILE A 328 17.64 -12.34 6.46
C ILE A 328 18.86 -12.89 7.23
N PRO A 329 20.10 -12.47 6.91
CA PRO A 329 21.31 -12.91 7.60
C PRO A 329 21.45 -12.20 8.96
N PHE A 330 20.72 -12.68 9.95
CA PHE A 330 20.61 -12.02 11.26
C PHE A 330 21.95 -11.80 11.98
N ARG A 331 22.90 -12.72 11.83
CA ARG A 331 24.22 -12.62 12.47
C ARG A 331 25.02 -11.44 11.91
N ASP A 332 24.95 -11.21 10.60
CA ASP A 332 25.72 -10.15 9.94
C ASP A 332 25.09 -8.78 10.08
N LEU A 333 23.78 -8.71 10.33
CA LEU A 333 23.11 -7.46 10.71
C LEU A 333 23.77 -6.83 11.96
N TRP A 334 24.16 -7.63 12.96
CA TRP A 334 24.69 -7.11 14.23
C TRP A 334 26.18 -6.75 14.22
N GLN A 335 26.85 -6.79 13.07
CA GLN A 335 28.20 -6.25 12.96
C GLN A 335 28.17 -4.72 13.09
N GLY A 336 29.03 -4.15 13.94
CA GLY A 336 28.98 -2.72 14.28
C GLY A 336 29.00 -1.79 13.06
N ILE A 337 29.73 -2.15 11.99
CA ILE A 337 29.76 -1.40 10.72
C ILE A 337 28.39 -1.38 10.02
N ASN A 338 27.68 -2.51 10.01
CA ASN A 338 26.40 -2.65 9.34
C ASN A 338 25.29 -1.93 10.12
N VAL A 339 25.36 -1.98 11.45
CA VAL A 339 24.39 -1.31 12.34
C VAL A 339 24.41 0.20 12.13
N TRP A 340 25.56 0.88 12.26
CA TRP A 340 25.58 2.35 12.17
C TRP A 340 25.28 2.83 10.74
N ARG A 341 25.77 2.12 9.70
CA ARG A 341 25.46 2.43 8.30
C ARG A 341 23.97 2.25 8.02
N GLY A 342 23.39 1.14 8.50
CA GLY A 342 21.96 0.85 8.43
C GLY A 342 21.11 1.92 9.10
N ILE A 343 21.43 2.32 10.33
CA ILE A 343 20.73 3.39 11.05
C ILE A 343 20.86 4.73 10.31
N THR A 344 22.06 5.10 9.87
CA THR A 344 22.30 6.34 9.12
C THR A 344 21.45 6.38 7.85
N TYR A 345 21.43 5.28 7.12
CA TYR A 345 20.64 5.13 5.91
C TYR A 345 19.13 5.16 6.21
N ALA A 346 18.69 4.53 7.31
CA ALA A 346 17.30 4.56 7.76
C ALA A 346 16.80 5.99 8.01
N VAL A 347 17.57 6.77 8.79
CA VAL A 347 17.28 8.17 9.11
C VAL A 347 17.21 9.00 7.84
N LEU A 348 18.14 8.82 6.91
CA LEU A 348 18.13 9.54 5.64
C LEU A 348 16.88 9.23 4.81
N MET A 349 16.48 7.96 4.73
CA MET A 349 15.29 7.52 4.01
C MET A 349 14.00 8.01 4.66
N MET A 350 13.98 8.09 5.99
CA MET A 350 12.88 8.66 6.75
C MET A 350 12.73 10.15 6.45
N LEU A 351 13.82 10.92 6.51
CA LEU A 351 13.83 12.33 6.16
C LEU A 351 13.32 12.55 4.74
N GLY A 352 13.79 11.74 3.77
CA GLY A 352 13.34 11.83 2.39
C GLY A 352 11.84 11.62 2.18
N LYS A 353 11.18 10.81 3.02
CA LYS A 353 9.72 10.64 2.99
C LYS A 353 8.97 11.73 3.75
N LEU A 354 9.53 12.24 4.84
CA LEU A 354 8.94 13.36 5.58
C LEU A 354 8.82 14.62 4.73
N VAL A 355 9.74 14.82 3.76
CA VAL A 355 9.70 15.91 2.77
C VAL A 355 8.37 15.96 2.01
N VAL A 356 7.73 14.81 1.75
CA VAL A 356 6.46 14.75 1.02
C VAL A 356 5.36 15.55 1.74
N GLY A 357 5.41 15.59 3.07
CA GLY A 357 4.47 16.35 3.90
C GLY A 357 4.48 17.86 3.63
N MET A 358 5.58 18.41 3.11
CA MET A 358 5.68 19.85 2.81
C MET A 358 4.76 20.29 1.67
N TRP A 359 4.32 19.37 0.80
CA TRP A 359 3.41 19.73 -0.28
C TRP A 359 2.03 20.18 0.20
N ILE A 360 1.57 19.75 1.38
CA ILE A 360 0.28 20.17 1.93
C ILE A 360 0.23 21.67 2.24
N PRO A 361 1.12 22.25 3.07
CA PRO A 361 1.13 23.69 3.31
C PRO A 361 1.45 24.49 2.04
N ILE A 362 2.34 24.00 1.18
CA ILE A 362 2.66 24.64 -0.11
C ILE A 362 1.39 24.72 -0.98
N TRP A 363 0.64 23.63 -1.10
CA TRP A 363 -0.58 23.59 -1.89
C TRP A 363 -1.69 24.47 -1.33
N SER A 364 -1.77 24.63 0.00
CA SER A 364 -2.73 25.57 0.61
C SER A 364 -2.43 27.04 0.32
N ILE A 365 -1.19 27.40 -0.01
CA ILE A 365 -0.82 28.75 -0.45
C ILE A 365 -1.30 28.98 -1.89
N PHE A 366 -1.12 28.00 -2.78
CA PHE A 366 -1.45 28.12 -4.21
C PHE A 366 -2.94 27.94 -4.53
N ARG A 367 -3.67 27.18 -3.72
CA ARG A 367 -5.13 27.07 -3.80
C ARG A 367 -5.75 27.51 -2.48
N PRO A 368 -5.96 28.81 -2.25
CA PRO A 368 -6.94 29.23 -1.25
C PRO A 368 -8.27 28.61 -1.67
N ARG A 369 -8.74 27.61 -0.92
CA ARG A 369 -10.10 27.12 -1.09
C ARG A 369 -11.01 28.34 -0.90
N ARG A 370 -11.92 28.60 -1.86
CA ARG A 370 -13.05 29.51 -1.65
C ARG A 370 -13.61 29.14 -0.29
N THR A 371 -13.45 30.05 0.67
CA THR A 371 -14.16 29.99 1.94
C THR A 371 -15.62 29.72 1.61
N ALA A 372 -16.20 28.71 2.24
CA ALA A 372 -17.63 28.72 2.52
C ALA A 372 -17.86 29.90 3.49
N ALA A 373 -17.84 31.09 2.93
CA ALA A 373 -18.25 32.37 3.48
C ALA A 373 -18.93 33.01 2.26
N ASP A 374 -20.25 33.06 2.20
CA ASP A 374 -21.11 33.63 3.23
C ASP A 374 -22.06 32.63 3.88
N GLU A 375 -21.76 32.16 5.08
CA GLU A 375 -22.81 31.63 5.95
C GLU A 375 -22.59 32.11 7.39
N PRO A 376 -23.41 33.04 7.90
CA PRO A 376 -23.31 33.50 9.27
C PRO A 376 -23.81 32.41 10.21
N VAL A 377 -22.92 31.84 11.02
CA VAL A 377 -23.32 30.97 12.13
C VAL A 377 -23.89 31.83 13.25
N ILE A 378 -25.22 31.99 13.27
CA ILE A 378 -25.91 32.58 14.41
C ILE A 378 -26.14 31.49 15.45
N ARG A 379 -25.47 31.59 16.61
CA ARG A 379 -25.90 30.95 17.86
C ARG A 379 -25.76 31.94 19.02
N GLU A 380 -26.85 32.07 19.76
CA GLU A 380 -27.02 33.00 20.89
C GLU A 380 -25.94 32.82 21.97
N GLY A 381 -25.37 33.95 22.39
CA GLY A 381 -24.88 34.18 23.75
C GLY A 381 -23.56 33.52 24.16
N ASP A 382 -22.43 33.91 23.56
CA ASP A 382 -21.29 34.52 24.28
C ASP A 382 -20.15 34.86 23.29
N MET A 383 -19.69 36.11 23.32
CA MET A 383 -18.73 36.65 22.36
C MET A 383 -17.29 36.28 22.70
N THR A 384 -16.73 35.29 21.99
CA THR A 384 -15.33 35.35 21.55
C THR A 384 -15.27 35.07 20.04
N LEU A 385 -15.13 36.13 19.25
CA LEU A 385 -14.90 36.01 17.81
C LEU A 385 -13.51 35.44 17.60
N ARG A 386 -13.42 34.14 17.31
CA ARG A 386 -12.21 33.59 16.69
C ARG A 386 -12.42 33.67 15.19
N GLU A 387 -11.81 34.68 14.57
CA GLU A 387 -11.79 34.82 13.10
C GLU A 387 -11.42 33.47 12.46
N PRO A 388 -12.09 33.04 11.38
CA PRO A 388 -11.64 31.88 10.62
C PRO A 388 -10.23 32.18 10.11
N GLU A 389 -9.21 31.59 10.73
CA GLU A 389 -7.83 31.80 10.29
C GLU A 389 -7.75 31.48 8.79
N PRO A 390 -7.12 32.35 7.98
CA PRO A 390 -7.07 32.19 6.55
C PRO A 390 -6.48 30.81 6.21
N ALA A 391 -7.11 30.10 5.28
CA ALA A 391 -6.73 28.75 4.84
C ALA A 391 -5.27 28.63 4.33
N GLY A 392 -4.56 29.75 4.16
CA GLY A 392 -3.13 29.82 3.86
C GLY A 392 -2.20 29.85 5.10
N SER A 393 -2.72 29.80 6.32
CA SER A 393 -1.91 29.79 7.54
C SER A 393 -1.17 28.45 7.68
N LEU A 394 0.16 28.50 7.66
CA LEU A 394 1.05 27.34 7.85
C LEU A 394 0.72 26.56 9.13
N LYS A 395 0.15 27.24 10.15
CA LYS A 395 -0.28 26.64 11.42
C LYS A 395 -1.45 25.66 11.27
N VAL A 396 -2.30 25.85 10.25
CA VAL A 396 -3.51 25.04 10.02
C VAL A 396 -3.20 23.85 9.09
N SER A 397 -2.38 24.05 8.05
CA SER A 397 -2.00 22.98 7.11
C SER A 397 -0.80 22.14 7.56
N GLY A 398 0.05 22.67 8.45
CA GLY A 398 1.27 22.01 8.92
C GLY A 398 1.03 20.62 9.54
N PRO A 399 0.09 20.45 10.48
CA PRO A 399 -0.20 19.15 11.08
C PRO A 399 -0.67 18.09 10.09
N ALA A 400 -1.47 18.48 9.08
CA ALA A 400 -1.88 17.58 8.00
C ALA A 400 -0.69 17.16 7.13
N GLY A 401 0.24 18.09 6.85
CA GLY A 401 1.50 17.78 6.17
C GLY A 401 2.37 16.79 6.95
N ILE A 402 2.51 16.98 8.27
CA ILE A 402 3.27 16.05 9.13
C ILE A 402 2.61 14.67 9.13
N LEU A 403 1.28 14.58 9.14
CA LEU A 403 0.57 13.31 9.03
C LEU A 403 0.83 12.61 7.68
N LEU A 404 0.81 13.36 6.58
CA LEU A 404 1.14 12.81 5.26
C LEU A 404 2.58 12.29 5.23
N GLY A 405 3.55 13.09 5.66
CA GLY A 405 4.97 12.72 5.67
C GLY A 405 5.22 11.49 6.55
N SER A 406 4.72 11.49 7.79
CA SER A 406 4.85 10.35 8.71
C SER A 406 4.16 9.09 8.18
N GLY A 407 3.00 9.23 7.54
CA GLY A 407 2.27 8.13 6.90
C GLY A 407 3.00 7.48 5.73
N MET A 408 3.95 8.18 5.11
CA MET A 408 4.76 7.66 4.00
C MET A 408 6.14 7.13 4.41
N VAL A 409 6.52 7.24 5.70
CA VAL A 409 7.79 6.69 6.21
C VAL A 409 7.76 5.17 6.27
N ALA A 410 6.61 4.59 6.62
CA ALA A 410 6.49 3.16 6.87
C ALA A 410 6.83 2.36 5.62
N ARG A 411 7.78 1.43 5.76
CA ARG A 411 8.22 0.53 4.70
C ARG A 411 7.53 -0.82 4.83
N GLY A 412 7.34 -1.48 3.68
CA GLY A 412 6.56 -2.70 3.62
C GLY A 412 7.28 -3.84 2.93
N GLU A 413 6.50 -4.90 2.76
CA GLU A 413 6.77 -6.07 1.96
C GLU A 413 7.34 -5.75 0.58
N ILE A 414 6.83 -4.71 -0.11
CA ILE A 414 7.28 -4.35 -1.46
C ILE A 414 8.73 -3.86 -1.42
N GLY A 415 9.13 -3.09 -0.41
CA GLY A 415 10.50 -2.63 -0.27
C GLY A 415 11.48 -3.77 -0.01
N LEU A 416 11.11 -4.70 0.88
CA LEU A 416 11.89 -5.92 1.15
C LEU A 416 12.03 -6.79 -0.10
N LEU A 417 10.95 -6.93 -0.87
CA LEU A 417 10.94 -7.66 -2.12
C LEU A 417 11.86 -7.05 -3.17
N ILE A 418 11.83 -5.73 -3.37
CA ILE A 418 12.69 -5.07 -4.35
C ILE A 418 14.16 -5.23 -3.96
N VAL A 419 14.48 -5.11 -2.67
CA VAL A 419 15.83 -5.38 -2.16
C VAL A 419 16.24 -6.83 -2.45
N GLN A 420 15.36 -7.80 -2.19
CA GLN A 420 15.62 -9.22 -2.42
C GLN A 420 15.84 -9.53 -3.91
N LEU A 421 14.99 -9.02 -4.80
CA LEU A 421 15.14 -9.17 -6.25
C LEU A 421 16.47 -8.56 -6.74
N GLY A 422 16.92 -7.48 -6.11
CA GLY A 422 18.20 -6.84 -6.39
C GLY A 422 19.41 -7.57 -5.85
N TYR A 423 19.23 -8.51 -4.92
CA TYR A 423 20.29 -9.35 -4.35
C TYR A 423 20.33 -10.75 -5.01
N GLU A 424 19.19 -11.45 -5.08
CA GLU A 424 19.11 -12.86 -5.50
C GLU A 424 19.08 -13.10 -7.01
N SER A 425 19.05 -12.05 -7.84
CA SER A 425 18.99 -12.23 -9.30
C SER A 425 20.30 -12.76 -9.92
N GLY A 426 21.26 -13.21 -9.11
CA GLY A 426 22.57 -13.77 -9.51
C GLY A 426 23.56 -12.74 -10.08
N TYR A 427 23.03 -11.62 -10.57
CA TYR A 427 23.73 -10.46 -11.13
C TYR A 427 23.00 -9.17 -10.74
N GLY A 428 22.29 -9.18 -9.61
CA GLY A 428 21.54 -8.00 -9.19
C GLY A 428 22.48 -6.86 -8.78
N PRO A 429 22.04 -5.60 -8.90
CA PRO A 429 22.89 -4.46 -8.59
C PRO A 429 23.18 -4.32 -7.09
N ILE A 430 22.56 -5.08 -6.18
CA ILE A 430 22.71 -4.92 -4.73
C ILE A 430 23.69 -5.99 -4.19
N PRO A 431 24.94 -5.63 -3.83
CA PRO A 431 25.87 -6.55 -3.18
C PRO A 431 25.43 -6.86 -1.74
N TYR A 432 25.96 -7.95 -1.19
CA TYR A 432 25.59 -8.44 0.15
C TYR A 432 25.68 -7.37 1.25
N ASP A 433 26.75 -6.59 1.30
CA ASP A 433 26.91 -5.54 2.32
C ASP A 433 25.82 -4.47 2.21
N LEU A 434 25.44 -4.10 0.98
CA LEU A 434 24.38 -3.13 0.74
C LEU A 434 23.00 -3.72 1.03
N TYR A 435 22.80 -4.99 0.74
CA TYR A 435 21.60 -5.74 1.12
C TYR A 435 21.36 -5.64 2.63
N ILE A 436 22.38 -5.91 3.46
CA ILE A 436 22.29 -5.81 4.92
C ILE A 436 21.93 -4.38 5.38
N ILE A 437 22.58 -3.36 4.81
CA ILE A 437 22.29 -1.95 5.11
C ILE A 437 20.83 -1.61 4.77
N CYS A 438 20.33 -2.08 3.62
CA CYS A 438 18.95 -1.90 3.19
C CYS A 438 17.95 -2.61 4.12
N ILE A 439 18.22 -3.84 4.56
CA ILE A 439 17.37 -4.58 5.50
C ILE A 439 17.26 -3.83 6.83
N TRP A 440 18.38 -3.34 7.38
CA TRP A 440 18.35 -2.49 8.59
C TRP A 440 17.46 -1.27 8.42
N ALA A 441 17.64 -0.55 7.32
CA ALA A 441 16.89 0.66 7.06
C ALA A 441 15.40 0.41 6.82
N LEU A 442 15.04 -0.71 6.18
CA LEU A 442 13.65 -1.14 6.02
C LEU A 442 13.02 -1.46 7.38
N VAL A 443 13.65 -2.31 8.19
CA VAL A 443 13.14 -2.72 9.51
C VAL A 443 12.92 -1.51 10.42
N ILE A 444 13.91 -0.61 10.51
CA ILE A 444 13.80 0.60 11.32
C ILE A 444 12.64 1.48 10.84
N ASN A 445 12.53 1.74 9.54
CA ASN A 445 11.48 2.62 9.01
C ASN A 445 10.08 1.99 9.10
N THR A 446 9.95 0.66 9.02
CA THR A 446 8.69 -0.07 9.27
C THR A 446 8.23 0.06 10.72
N ILE A 447 9.14 0.08 11.69
CA ILE A 447 8.80 0.28 13.11
C ILE A 447 8.50 1.75 13.40
N VAL A 448 9.34 2.66 12.90
CA VAL A 448 9.22 4.10 13.21
C VAL A 448 8.00 4.74 12.56
N GLY A 449 7.60 4.32 11.35
CA GLY A 449 6.44 4.89 10.65
C GLY A 449 5.15 4.90 11.48
N PRO A 450 4.67 3.75 11.96
CA PRO A 450 3.52 3.65 12.85
C PRO A 450 3.61 4.50 14.12
N ILE A 451 4.80 4.59 14.73
CA ILE A 451 5.05 5.39 15.92
C ILE A 451 4.89 6.88 15.60
N LEU A 452 5.46 7.35 14.49
CA LEU A 452 5.35 8.74 14.06
C LEU A 452 3.90 9.12 13.73
N VAL A 453 3.17 8.26 13.04
CA VAL A 453 1.75 8.48 12.74
C VAL A 453 0.94 8.55 14.04
N THR A 454 1.16 7.62 14.97
CA THR A 454 0.47 7.59 16.27
C THR A 454 0.75 8.84 17.09
N ALA A 455 2.01 9.28 17.16
CA ALA A 455 2.41 10.50 17.85
C ALA A 455 1.79 11.76 17.21
N THR A 456 1.74 11.80 15.88
CA THR A 456 1.11 12.91 15.15
C THR A 456 -0.39 12.98 15.44
N LEU A 457 -1.07 11.84 15.44
CA LEU A 457 -2.49 11.76 15.74
C LEU A 457 -2.80 12.09 17.19
N SER A 458 -1.99 11.64 18.16
CA SER A 458 -2.21 11.96 19.57
C SER A 458 -2.12 13.47 19.85
N GLN A 459 -1.25 14.18 19.12
CA GLN A 459 -1.02 15.60 19.33
C GLN A 459 -1.97 16.50 18.54
N TRP A 460 -2.29 16.18 17.27
CA TRP A 460 -2.99 17.10 16.36
C TRP A 460 -4.29 16.57 15.75
N ARG A 461 -4.84 15.47 16.25
CA ARG A 461 -6.06 14.85 15.71
C ARG A 461 -7.21 15.83 15.46
N ASN A 462 -7.57 16.63 16.47
CA ASN A 462 -8.73 17.52 16.37
C ASN A 462 -8.49 18.66 15.36
N THR A 463 -7.25 19.14 15.28
CA THR A 463 -6.84 20.18 14.33
C THR A 463 -6.90 19.67 12.90
N ILE A 464 -6.47 18.43 12.64
CA ILE A 464 -6.51 17.82 11.31
C ILE A 464 -7.95 17.56 10.88
N LEU A 465 -8.79 16.97 11.76
CA LEU A 465 -10.16 16.60 11.42
C LEU A 465 -11.08 17.80 11.20
N LYS A 466 -10.93 18.87 12.00
CA LYS A 466 -11.70 20.10 11.85
C LYS A 466 -11.09 21.07 10.83
N GLY A 467 -9.87 20.79 10.38
CA GLY A 467 -9.13 21.64 9.46
C GLY A 467 -9.58 21.47 8.00
N PRO A 468 -9.03 22.28 7.09
CA PRO A 468 -9.41 22.30 5.66
C PRO A 468 -9.10 20.99 4.92
N TRP A 469 -8.21 20.16 5.50
CA TRP A 469 -7.80 18.86 5.00
C TRP A 469 -8.50 17.68 5.71
N GLY A 470 -9.42 17.99 6.63
CA GLY A 470 -10.23 17.04 7.37
C GLY A 470 -11.41 16.48 6.56
N VAL A 471 -12.49 16.15 7.25
CA VAL A 471 -13.71 15.61 6.61
C VAL A 471 -14.45 16.74 5.90
N PRO A 472 -14.78 16.61 4.60
CA PRO A 472 -15.61 17.60 3.92
C PRO A 472 -17.02 17.65 4.54
N PRO A 473 -17.65 18.84 4.64
CA PRO A 473 -19.01 18.97 5.18
C PRO A 473 -20.02 18.16 4.35
N SER A 474 -21.10 17.69 4.99
CA SER A 474 -22.09 16.84 4.34
C SER A 474 -22.98 17.64 3.38
N PRO A 475 -23.44 17.06 2.25
CA PRO A 475 -24.36 17.75 1.33
C PRO A 475 -25.71 18.14 1.95
N SER A 476 -26.09 17.50 3.07
CA SER A 476 -27.31 17.83 3.82
C SER A 476 -27.18 19.10 4.65
N GLU A 477 -25.97 19.44 5.11
CA GLU A 477 -25.71 20.71 5.81
C GLU A 477 -25.77 21.88 4.83
N GLU A 478 -25.23 21.72 3.61
CA GLU A 478 -25.36 22.69 2.50
C GLU A 478 -26.82 22.91 2.07
N ARG A 479 -27.69 21.91 2.23
CA ARG A 479 -29.11 22.05 1.84
C ARG A 479 -29.98 22.71 2.93
N SER A 480 -29.62 22.55 4.21
CA SER A 480 -30.35 23.18 5.32
C SER A 480 -30.12 24.67 5.42
N SER A 481 -28.95 25.15 5.00
CA SER A 481 -28.62 26.56 5.04
C SER A 481 -29.27 27.35 3.89
N HIS A 482 -29.42 26.75 2.71
CA HIS A 482 -30.13 27.36 1.59
C HIS A 482 -31.65 27.53 1.80
N ILE A 483 -32.28 26.80 2.72
CA ILE A 483 -33.74 26.89 2.95
C ILE A 483 -34.10 28.07 3.88
N HIS A 484 -33.15 28.60 4.64
CA HIS A 484 -33.39 29.71 5.58
C HIS A 484 -33.23 31.12 4.99
N GLU A 485 -32.85 31.26 3.72
CA GLU A 485 -32.59 32.54 3.04
C GLU A 485 -33.71 33.02 2.09
N LEU A 486 -34.95 32.53 2.21
CA LEU A 486 -36.08 33.20 1.56
C LEU A 486 -36.60 34.32 2.48
N PRO A 487 -36.53 35.61 2.08
CA PRO A 487 -37.15 36.67 2.85
C PRO A 487 -38.66 36.45 2.88
N ASN A 488 -39.23 36.41 4.09
CA ASN A 488 -40.67 36.47 4.32
C ASN A 488 -41.22 37.74 3.65
N VAL A 489 -41.76 37.61 2.44
CA VAL A 489 -42.64 38.61 1.85
C VAL A 489 -43.95 38.52 2.60
N SER A 490 -44.11 39.36 3.62
CA SER A 490 -45.39 39.60 4.28
C SER A 490 -46.34 40.24 3.27
N LEU A 491 -47.34 39.48 2.83
CA LEU A 491 -48.54 40.02 2.18
C LEU A 491 -49.39 40.72 3.25
N THR A 492 -49.37 42.05 3.23
CA THR A 492 -50.40 42.92 3.78
C THR A 492 -50.76 43.97 2.75
#